data_AF-A0A0E3ZBD9-F1
#
_entry.id   AF-A0A0E3ZBD9-F1
#
_cell.length_a   1.000
_cell.length_b   1.000
_cell.length_c   1.000
_cell.angle_alpha   90.00
_cell.angle_beta   90.00
_cell.angle_gamma   90.00
#
_symmetry.space_group_name_H-M   'P 1'
#
loop_
_entity.id
_entity.type
_entity.pdbx_description
1 polymer ?
#
loop_
_entity_poly.entity_id
_entity_poly.type
_entity_poly.pdbx_seq_one_letter_code
_entity_poly.pdbx_strand_id
1 'polypeptide(L)'
;MKKILLAVFSIILVILVSEYLPRINRDIDEPHVEINEDVTYKTYGKKDVKKEINDISYEDIKDIDISKKKMDKIMEYKEYMGGIKKVCDLKAIPRFTDSDIKKLESVFKDSNISYKVHNINKASELELRYLGLNKQSIKKIANKTLNNMIELKEVIGKDVENIKGAITF
;
A
#
# COMPACT_ATOMS: atom_id res chain seq x y z
N MET A 1 -12.93 -89.65 -30.47
CA MET A 1 -13.91 -88.52 -30.54
C MET A 1 -14.01 -87.72 -29.24
N LYS A 2 -14.33 -88.32 -28.07
CA LYS A 2 -14.46 -87.58 -26.79
C LYS A 2 -13.22 -86.75 -26.38
N LYS A 3 -12.00 -87.25 -26.58
CA LYS A 3 -10.74 -86.53 -26.25
C LYS A 3 -10.48 -85.32 -27.15
N ILE A 4 -10.86 -85.41 -28.43
CA ILE A 4 -10.72 -84.31 -29.40
C ILE A 4 -11.76 -83.23 -29.10
N LEU A 5 -13.00 -83.63 -28.79
CA LEU A 5 -14.05 -82.69 -28.39
C LEU A 5 -13.69 -81.94 -27.10
N LEU A 6 -13.09 -82.63 -26.12
CA LEU A 6 -12.59 -82.01 -24.90
C LEU A 6 -11.48 -80.99 -25.18
N ALA A 7 -10.53 -81.34 -26.05
CA ALA A 7 -9.44 -80.44 -26.44
C ALA A 7 -9.95 -79.18 -27.15
N VAL A 8 -10.92 -79.33 -28.06
CA VAL A 8 -11.56 -78.19 -28.75
C VAL A 8 -12.30 -77.31 -27.75
N PHE A 9 -13.03 -77.90 -26.80
CA PHE A 9 -13.74 -77.14 -25.76
C PHE A 9 -12.76 -76.39 -24.83
N SER A 10 -11.63 -77.00 -24.48
CA SER A 10 -10.58 -76.35 -23.69
C SER A 10 -9.94 -75.17 -24.41
N ILE A 11 -9.72 -75.26 -25.73
CA ILE A 11 -9.17 -74.15 -26.52
C ILE A 11 -10.17 -72.99 -26.59
N ILE A 12 -11.46 -73.28 -26.80
CA ILE A 12 -12.51 -72.26 -26.82
C ILE A 12 -12.64 -71.57 -25.45
N LEU A 13 -12.54 -72.34 -24.35
CA LEU A 13 -12.55 -71.79 -22.99
C LEU A 13 -11.36 -70.85 -22.76
N VAL A 14 -10.17 -71.19 -23.23
CA VAL A 14 -8.97 -70.33 -23.10
C VAL A 14 -9.14 -69.02 -23.88
N ILE A 15 -9.72 -69.06 -25.09
CA ILE A 15 -10.00 -67.86 -25.89
C ILE A 15 -11.01 -66.96 -25.17
N LEU A 16 -12.12 -67.54 -24.67
CA LEU A 16 -13.12 -66.79 -23.92
C LEU A 16 -12.53 -66.15 -22.66
N VAL A 17 -11.74 -66.88 -21.87
CA VAL A 17 -11.09 -66.31 -20.67
C VAL A 17 -10.08 -65.22 -21.04
N SER A 18 -9.36 -65.35 -22.17
CA SER A 18 -8.37 -64.35 -22.60
C SER A 18 -8.95 -62.98 -22.92
N GLU A 19 -10.22 -62.89 -23.34
CA GLU A 19 -10.92 -61.60 -23.53
C GLU A 19 -11.32 -60.94 -22.20
N TYR A 20 -11.44 -61.70 -21.11
CA TYR A 20 -11.77 -61.18 -19.77
C TYR A 20 -10.54 -60.81 -18.93
N LEU A 21 -9.35 -61.36 -19.21
CA LEU A 21 -8.12 -61.05 -18.45
C LEU A 21 -7.73 -59.55 -18.44
N PRO A 22 -7.93 -58.75 -19.52
CA PRO A 22 -7.62 -57.31 -19.51
C PRO A 22 -8.57 -56.46 -18.65
N ARG A 23 -9.59 -57.06 -18.03
CA ARG A 23 -10.56 -56.38 -17.14
C ARG A 23 -10.27 -56.53 -15.65
N ILE A 24 -9.46 -57.51 -15.26
CA ILE A 24 -9.14 -57.80 -13.83
C ILE A 24 -7.80 -57.15 -13.41
N ASN A 25 -6.89 -56.90 -14.36
CA ASN A 25 -5.60 -56.24 -14.13
C ASN A 25 -5.55 -54.78 -14.62
N ARG A 26 -6.67 -54.06 -14.52
CA ARG A 26 -6.57 -52.61 -14.41
C ARG A 26 -6.44 -52.30 -12.94
N ASP A 27 -5.20 -52.40 -12.45
CA ASP A 27 -4.82 -51.61 -11.29
C ASP A 27 -5.20 -50.18 -11.64
N ILE A 28 -6.25 -49.73 -10.97
CA ILE A 28 -6.69 -48.36 -11.02
C ILE A 28 -5.59 -47.63 -10.25
N ASP A 29 -4.55 -47.18 -10.93
CA ASP A 29 -3.78 -46.02 -10.50
C ASP A 29 -4.69 -44.80 -10.63
N GLU A 30 -5.76 -44.78 -9.83
CA GLU A 30 -6.44 -43.56 -9.47
C GLU A 30 -5.44 -42.82 -8.61
N PRO A 31 -4.96 -41.64 -9.02
CA PRO A 31 -4.17 -40.82 -8.12
C PRO A 31 -5.07 -40.48 -6.93
N HIS A 32 -4.90 -41.19 -5.82
CA HIS A 32 -5.37 -40.74 -4.53
C HIS A 32 -4.53 -39.52 -4.16
N VAL A 33 -5.02 -38.36 -4.57
CA VAL A 33 -4.55 -37.09 -4.03
C VAL A 33 -5.16 -36.99 -2.64
N GLU A 34 -4.41 -37.44 -1.62
CA GLU A 34 -4.66 -36.93 -0.28
C GLU A 34 -4.46 -35.42 -0.35
N ILE A 35 -5.56 -34.66 -0.34
CA ILE A 35 -5.50 -33.24 -0.06
C ILE A 35 -5.07 -33.18 1.40
N ASN A 36 -3.76 -33.06 1.61
CA ASN A 36 -3.26 -32.63 2.90
C ASN A 36 -3.83 -31.21 3.06
N GLU A 37 -4.89 -31.09 3.85
CA GLU A 37 -5.59 -29.84 4.10
C GLU A 37 -4.76 -28.88 4.98
N ASP A 38 -3.44 -29.01 4.95
CA ASP A 38 -2.58 -27.85 5.03
C ASP A 38 -2.84 -27.02 3.77
N VAL A 39 -3.91 -26.24 3.85
CA VAL A 39 -4.05 -24.98 3.14
C VAL A 39 -2.85 -24.13 3.53
N THR A 40 -1.70 -24.42 2.94
CA THR A 40 -0.65 -23.45 2.75
C THR A 40 -1.27 -22.48 1.79
N TYR A 41 -1.96 -21.48 2.35
CA TYR A 41 -2.17 -20.24 1.65
C TYR A 41 -0.83 -19.94 1.00
N LYS A 42 -0.79 -19.90 -0.34
CA LYS A 42 0.25 -19.12 -0.99
C LYS A 42 0.01 -17.71 -0.49
N THR A 43 0.63 -17.37 0.64
CA THR A 43 0.91 -16.01 0.99
C THR A 43 1.85 -15.57 -0.11
N TYR A 44 1.27 -15.13 -1.23
CA TYR A 44 1.95 -14.22 -2.11
C TYR A 44 2.41 -13.11 -1.16
N GLY A 45 3.70 -13.11 -0.84
CA GLY A 45 4.35 -12.03 -0.12
C GLY A 45 4.19 -10.77 -0.97
N LYS A 46 3.04 -10.13 -0.84
CA LYS A 46 2.71 -8.82 -1.38
C LYS A 46 2.10 -8.03 -0.23
N LYS A 47 2.87 -7.80 0.83
CA LYS A 47 2.40 -6.97 1.95
C LYS A 47 3.44 -6.11 2.67
N ASP A 48 4.71 -6.12 2.28
CA ASP A 48 5.72 -5.36 3.05
C ASP A 48 6.46 -4.28 2.26
N VAL A 49 6.27 -4.17 0.94
CA VAL A 49 6.87 -3.07 0.18
C VAL A 49 5.91 -1.89 0.14
N LYS A 50 6.07 -0.98 1.10
CA LYS A 50 5.38 0.31 1.08
C LYS A 50 5.80 1.11 -0.17
N LYS A 51 4.84 1.78 -0.81
CA LYS A 51 5.09 2.71 -1.90
C LYS A 51 5.76 3.98 -1.38
N GLU A 52 6.53 4.68 -2.21
CA GLU A 52 6.95 6.04 -1.87
C GLU A 52 5.71 6.93 -1.73
N ILE A 53 5.65 7.78 -0.69
CA ILE A 53 4.50 8.68 -0.49
C ILE A 53 4.27 9.63 -1.68
N ASN A 54 5.32 9.91 -2.46
CA ASN A 54 5.21 10.73 -3.66
C ASN A 54 4.57 10.00 -4.85
N ASP A 55 4.43 8.68 -4.80
CA ASP A 55 3.75 7.88 -5.84
C ASP A 55 2.26 7.65 -5.53
N ILE A 56 1.73 8.32 -4.50
CA ILE A 56 0.34 8.19 -4.06
C ILE A 56 -0.66 8.48 -5.20
N SER A 57 -1.61 7.57 -5.41
CA SER A 57 -2.70 7.73 -6.36
C SER A 57 -4.09 7.69 -5.70
N TYR A 58 -5.14 8.01 -6.47
CA TYR A 58 -6.53 7.93 -6.00
C TYR A 58 -7.01 6.49 -5.78
N GLU A 59 -6.43 5.53 -6.48
CA GLU A 59 -6.71 4.11 -6.30
C GLU A 59 -6.17 3.64 -4.95
N ASP A 60 -4.93 4.02 -4.60
CA ASP A 60 -4.27 3.59 -3.37
C ASP A 60 -5.02 4.01 -2.10
N ILE A 61 -5.57 5.22 -2.10
CA ILE A 61 -6.26 5.77 -0.93
C ILE A 61 -7.68 5.23 -0.75
N LYS A 62 -8.29 4.70 -1.81
CA LYS A 62 -9.61 4.07 -1.75
C LYS A 62 -9.55 2.80 -0.90
N ASP A 63 -8.47 2.05 -1.01
CA ASP A 63 -8.26 0.78 -0.31
C ASP A 63 -8.02 0.96 1.20
N ILE A 64 -7.62 2.17 1.64
CA ILE A 64 -7.41 2.51 3.06
C ILE A 64 -8.49 3.44 3.64
N ASP A 65 -9.63 3.58 2.96
CA ASP A 65 -10.76 4.38 3.43
C ASP A 65 -10.34 5.83 3.76
N ILE A 66 -9.60 6.45 2.83
CA ILE A 66 -9.33 7.89 2.81
C ILE A 66 -10.21 8.51 1.73
N SER A 67 -10.98 9.53 2.08
CA SER A 67 -11.92 10.17 1.15
C SER A 67 -11.19 10.87 0.01
N LYS A 68 -11.81 10.93 -1.18
CA LYS A 68 -11.34 11.73 -2.32
C LYS A 68 -11.00 13.17 -1.92
N LYS A 69 -11.83 13.83 -1.12
CA LYS A 69 -11.57 15.20 -0.64
C LYS A 69 -10.27 15.35 0.15
N LYS A 70 -9.92 14.33 0.95
CA LYS A 70 -8.63 14.30 1.67
C LYS A 70 -7.48 14.10 0.69
N MET A 71 -7.67 13.28 -0.35
CA MET A 71 -6.69 13.13 -1.43
C MET A 71 -6.40 14.44 -2.15
N ASP A 72 -7.43 15.18 -2.50
CA ASP A 72 -7.30 16.47 -3.17
C ASP A 72 -6.41 17.40 -2.33
N LYS A 73 -6.58 17.39 -1.00
CA LYS A 73 -5.73 18.14 -0.07
C LYS A 73 -4.31 17.62 0.06
N ILE A 74 -4.08 16.31 -0.08
CA ILE A 74 -2.71 15.75 -0.16
C ILE A 74 -2.03 16.25 -1.43
N MET A 75 -2.74 16.29 -2.56
CA MET A 75 -2.20 16.80 -3.82
C MET A 75 -1.88 18.29 -3.74
N GLU A 76 -2.77 19.11 -3.17
CA GLU A 76 -2.51 20.54 -2.91
C GLU A 76 -1.25 20.73 -2.02
N TYR A 77 -1.14 19.96 -0.94
CA TYR A 77 0.03 20.00 -0.05
C TYR A 77 1.31 19.61 -0.80
N LYS A 78 1.27 18.51 -1.55
CA LYS A 78 2.40 17.99 -2.33
C LYS A 78 2.86 19.01 -3.38
N GLU A 79 1.93 19.62 -4.10
CA GLU A 79 2.22 20.65 -5.10
C GLU A 79 2.87 21.87 -4.46
N TYR A 80 2.31 22.36 -3.37
CA TYR A 80 2.85 23.51 -2.64
C TYR A 80 4.27 23.22 -2.15
N MET A 81 4.45 22.14 -1.39
CA MET A 81 5.74 21.78 -0.77
C MET A 81 6.79 21.25 -1.78
N GLY A 82 6.40 20.97 -3.02
CA GLY A 82 7.24 20.32 -4.05
C GLY A 82 7.40 18.80 -3.88
N GLY A 83 6.71 18.21 -2.91
CA GLY A 83 6.77 16.79 -2.56
C GLY A 83 6.32 16.56 -1.12
N ILE A 84 6.21 15.30 -0.72
CA ILE A 84 5.97 14.90 0.67
C ILE A 84 7.21 14.17 1.16
N LYS A 85 7.86 14.69 2.21
CA LYS A 85 9.06 14.06 2.79
C LYS A 85 8.69 12.97 3.77
N LYS A 86 7.80 13.27 4.72
CA LYS A 86 7.32 12.30 5.70
C LYS A 86 5.81 12.11 5.61
N VAL A 87 5.32 10.89 5.75
CA VAL A 87 3.87 10.62 5.77
C VAL A 87 3.19 11.41 6.89
N CYS A 88 3.83 11.48 8.06
CA CYS A 88 3.33 12.21 9.22
C CYS A 88 3.25 13.74 8.99
N ASP A 89 3.90 14.29 7.97
CA ASP A 89 3.83 15.71 7.67
C ASP A 89 2.44 16.14 7.19
N LEU A 90 1.64 15.21 6.68
CA LEU A 90 0.26 15.44 6.25
C LEU A 90 -0.68 15.83 7.40
N LYS A 91 -0.26 15.71 8.67
CA LYS A 91 -0.99 16.30 9.82
C LYS A 91 -1.12 17.83 9.74
N ALA A 92 -0.25 18.47 8.96
CA ALA A 92 -0.36 19.90 8.66
C ALA A 92 -1.68 20.25 7.95
N ILE A 93 -2.20 19.31 7.16
CA ILE A 93 -3.45 19.47 6.42
C ILE A 93 -4.64 19.51 7.39
N PRO A 94 -5.53 20.51 7.29
CA PRO A 94 -6.73 20.56 8.11
C PRO A 94 -7.55 19.26 8.03
N ARG A 95 -7.99 18.75 9.19
CA ARG A 95 -8.86 17.57 9.32
C ARG A 95 -8.19 16.22 9.01
N PHE A 96 -6.86 16.18 8.94
CA PHE A 96 -6.11 14.92 9.03
C PHE A 96 -5.94 14.53 10.50
N THR A 97 -6.33 13.31 10.83
CA THR A 97 -6.28 12.74 12.18
C THR A 97 -5.12 11.76 12.29
N ASP A 98 -4.75 11.39 13.52
CA ASP A 98 -3.75 10.33 13.73
C ASP A 98 -4.15 8.98 13.12
N SER A 99 -5.45 8.69 13.05
CA SER A 99 -5.96 7.49 12.39
C SER A 99 -5.71 7.53 10.88
N ASP A 100 -5.90 8.68 10.24
CA ASP A 100 -5.61 8.85 8.81
C ASP A 100 -4.12 8.67 8.51
N ILE A 101 -3.25 9.21 9.38
CA ILE A 101 -1.81 9.05 9.24
C ILE A 101 -1.40 7.59 9.38
N LYS A 102 -1.92 6.86 10.36
CA LYS A 102 -1.67 5.42 10.51
C LYS A 102 -2.12 4.61 9.29
N LYS A 103 -3.27 4.96 8.71
CA LYS A 103 -3.77 4.36 7.46
C LYS A 103 -2.82 4.62 6.28
N LEU A 104 -2.27 5.83 6.16
CA LEU A 104 -1.30 6.15 5.12
C LEU A 104 0.05 5.47 5.36
N GLU A 105 0.54 5.47 6.59
CA GLU A 105 1.80 4.82 6.98
C GLU A 105 1.77 3.30 6.79
N SER A 106 0.59 2.65 6.72
CA SER A 106 0.52 1.22 6.44
C SER A 106 0.82 0.88 4.97
N VAL A 107 0.65 1.84 4.04
CA VAL A 107 0.82 1.64 2.60
C VAL A 107 2.01 2.43 2.04
N PHE A 108 2.35 3.57 2.65
CA PHE A 108 3.37 4.49 2.18
C PHE A 108 4.55 4.63 3.14
N LYS A 109 5.73 4.79 2.57
CA LYS A 109 6.96 5.16 3.27
C LYS A 109 7.34 6.60 2.95
N ASP A 110 8.14 7.16 3.86
CA ASP A 110 8.78 8.46 3.68
C ASP A 110 9.65 8.49 2.43
N SER A 111 9.86 9.70 1.90
CA SER A 111 10.63 9.93 0.69
C SER A 111 11.80 10.87 0.95
N ASN A 112 12.91 10.65 0.25
CA ASN A 112 14.11 11.47 0.40
C ASN A 112 14.07 12.67 -0.56
N ILE A 113 13.28 13.68 -0.22
CA ILE A 113 13.17 14.92 -0.99
C ILE A 113 13.45 16.14 -0.11
N SER A 114 13.79 17.24 -0.78
CA SER A 114 13.87 18.57 -0.18
C SER A 114 12.62 19.35 -0.52
N TYR A 115 12.05 20.03 0.48
CA TYR A 115 10.91 20.90 0.26
C TYR A 115 11.29 22.16 -0.51
N LYS A 116 10.33 22.69 -1.26
CA LYS A 116 10.43 23.96 -1.97
C LYS A 116 10.66 25.11 -0.98
N VAL A 117 11.31 26.17 -1.48
CA VAL A 117 11.52 27.42 -0.72
C VAL A 117 10.26 28.28 -0.79
N HIS A 118 9.80 28.79 0.37
CA HIS A 118 8.58 29.60 0.46
C HIS A 118 8.81 30.95 1.10
N ASN A 119 8.25 32.01 0.50
CA ASN A 119 8.25 33.33 1.13
C ASN A 119 7.14 33.40 2.19
N ILE A 120 7.52 33.58 3.46
CA ILE A 120 6.59 33.54 4.59
C ILE A 120 5.64 34.74 4.63
N ASN A 121 6.08 35.91 4.14
CA ASN A 121 5.29 37.13 4.09
C ASN A 121 4.20 37.08 3.00
N LYS A 122 4.35 36.19 2.02
CA LYS A 122 3.38 36.00 0.91
C LYS A 122 2.48 34.79 1.09
N ALA A 123 2.74 33.94 2.09
CA ALA A 123 1.99 32.71 2.32
C ALA A 123 0.64 33.01 3.00
N SER A 124 -0.41 32.36 2.51
CA SER A 124 -1.73 32.33 3.15
C SER A 124 -1.72 31.52 4.46
N GLU A 125 -2.77 31.63 5.27
CA GLU A 125 -2.90 30.84 6.51
C GLU A 125 -2.78 29.33 6.26
N LEU A 126 -3.37 28.82 5.18
CA LEU A 126 -3.29 27.39 4.84
C LEU A 126 -1.86 26.98 4.47
N GLU A 127 -1.18 27.79 3.68
CA GLU A 127 0.21 27.56 3.27
C GLU A 127 1.17 27.63 4.46
N LEU A 128 0.98 28.58 5.38
CA LEU A 128 1.72 28.65 6.64
C LEU A 128 1.49 27.40 7.50
N ARG A 129 0.28 26.85 7.50
CA ARG A 129 0.02 25.56 8.15
C ARG A 129 0.75 24.41 7.48
N TYR A 130 0.84 24.39 6.15
CA TYR A 130 1.60 23.38 5.41
C TYR A 130 3.08 23.41 5.76
N LEU A 131 3.62 24.60 5.99
CA LEU A 131 4.97 24.80 6.55
C LEU A 131 5.10 24.33 8.01
N GLY A 132 4.04 23.87 8.67
CA GLY A 132 4.10 23.31 10.03
C GLY A 132 3.78 24.31 11.14
N LEU A 133 3.41 25.55 10.81
CA LEU A 133 3.04 26.53 11.83
C LEU A 133 1.67 26.24 12.43
N ASN A 134 1.57 26.44 13.74
CA ASN A 134 0.31 26.32 14.44
C ASN A 134 -0.52 27.61 14.33
N LYS A 135 -1.81 27.53 14.66
CA LYS A 135 -2.75 28.66 14.56
C LYS A 135 -2.33 29.87 15.40
N GLN A 136 -1.66 29.67 16.54
CA GLN A 136 -1.21 30.76 17.40
C GLN A 136 -0.02 31.50 16.76
N SER A 137 0.97 30.77 16.23
CA SER A 137 2.12 31.36 15.53
C SER A 137 1.66 32.17 14.31
N ILE A 138 0.74 31.62 13.51
CA ILE A 138 0.18 32.29 12.32
C ILE A 138 -0.48 33.62 12.70
N LYS A 139 -1.30 33.62 13.75
CA LYS A 139 -1.94 34.86 14.24
C LYS A 139 -0.93 35.93 14.65
N LYS A 140 0.22 35.55 15.21
CA LYS A 140 1.26 36.50 15.62
C LYS A 140 1.96 37.17 14.44
N ILE A 141 2.06 36.48 13.30
CA ILE A 141 2.75 36.98 12.10
C ILE A 141 1.82 37.56 11.03
N ALA A 142 0.51 37.31 11.10
CA ALA A 142 -0.47 37.68 10.06
C ALA A 142 -0.46 39.15 9.60
N ASN A 143 -0.06 40.08 10.48
CA ASN A 143 -0.01 41.52 10.18
C ASN A 143 1.40 42.10 10.31
N LYS A 144 2.44 41.27 10.17
CA LYS A 144 3.83 41.67 10.28
C LYS A 144 4.56 41.34 8.99
N THR A 145 5.34 42.29 8.49
CA THR A 145 6.38 42.00 7.51
C THR A 145 7.63 41.63 8.28
N LEU A 146 8.07 40.38 8.15
CA LEU A 146 9.29 39.87 8.77
C LEU A 146 10.43 40.01 7.78
N ASN A 147 11.61 40.48 8.18
CA ASN A 147 12.73 40.68 7.26
C ASN A 147 13.78 39.57 7.31
N ASN A 148 13.76 38.76 8.37
CA ASN A 148 14.78 37.75 8.62
C ASN A 148 14.31 36.71 9.66
N MET A 149 15.14 35.67 9.82
CA MET A 149 14.88 34.57 10.73
C MET A 149 14.90 34.98 12.21
N ILE A 150 15.63 36.04 12.57
CA ILE A 150 15.72 36.52 13.95
C ILE A 150 14.38 37.11 14.36
N GLU A 151 13.83 38.02 13.55
CA GLU A 151 12.50 38.60 13.77
C GLU A 151 11.40 37.53 13.83
N LEU A 152 11.44 36.55 12.93
CA LEU A 152 10.49 35.42 12.98
C LEU A 152 10.60 34.68 14.33
N LYS A 153 11.81 34.32 14.75
CA LYS A 153 12.05 33.63 16.02
C LYS A 153 11.63 34.46 17.23
N GLU A 154 11.78 35.78 17.21
CA GLU A 154 11.29 36.65 18.28
C GLU A 154 9.75 36.61 18.38
N VAL A 155 9.06 36.55 17.24
CA VAL A 155 7.59 36.57 17.20
C VAL A 155 6.98 35.21 17.57
N ILE A 156 7.49 34.12 16.99
CA ILE A 156 6.91 32.77 17.17
C ILE A 156 7.69 31.87 18.13
N GLY A 157 8.86 32.32 18.60
CA GLY A 157 9.67 31.58 19.56
C GLY A 157 10.17 30.24 19.01
N LYS A 158 10.03 29.20 19.83
CA LYS A 158 10.43 27.83 19.49
C LYS A 158 9.61 27.21 18.35
N ASP A 159 8.44 27.78 18.04
CA ASP A 159 7.62 27.26 16.94
C ASP A 159 8.33 27.34 15.58
N VAL A 160 9.39 28.16 15.46
CA VAL A 160 10.26 28.22 14.27
C VAL A 160 10.90 26.87 13.95
N GLU A 161 11.13 26.02 14.96
CA GLU A 161 11.72 24.69 14.80
C GLU A 161 10.76 23.70 14.11
N ASN A 162 9.45 24.00 14.12
CA ASN A 162 8.45 23.20 13.42
C ASN A 162 8.34 23.52 11.93
N ILE A 163 9.03 24.57 11.46
CA ILE A 163 8.96 24.99 10.07
C ILE A 163 9.58 23.93 9.17
N LYS A 164 8.80 23.50 8.18
CA LYS A 164 9.17 22.53 7.17
C LYS A 164 9.64 23.26 5.93
N GLY A 165 10.78 22.84 5.42
CA GLY A 165 11.38 23.41 4.22
C GLY A 165 12.13 24.71 4.48
N ALA A 166 12.73 25.22 3.42
CA ALA A 166 13.43 26.50 3.49
C ALA A 166 12.43 27.65 3.34
N ILE A 167 12.66 28.74 4.07
CA ILE A 167 11.83 29.94 3.98
C ILE A 167 12.66 31.15 3.56
N THR A 168 11.98 32.10 2.92
CA THR A 168 12.47 33.44 2.61
C THR A 168 11.50 34.49 3.13
N PHE A 169 11.93 35.74 3.09
CA PHE A 169 11.23 36.91 3.61
C PHE A 169 10.92 37.87 2.47
#